data_AF-A0A210PHF8-F1
#
_entry.id   AF-A0A210PHF8-F1
#
_cell.length_a   1.000
_cell.length_b   1.000
_cell.length_c   1.000
_cell.angle_alpha   90.00
_cell.angle_beta   90.00
_cell.angle_gamma   90.00
#
_symmetry.space_group_name_H-M   'P 1'
#
loop_
_entity.id
_entity.type
_entity.pdbx_description
1 polymer ?
#
loop_
_entity_poly.entity_id
_entity_poly.type
_entity_poly.pdbx_seq_one_letter_code
_entity_poly.pdbx_strand_id
1 'polypeptide(L)'
;MSTMTEVVILAYIVVCLLPESATHAGHEEVSHPFLSRSMAMSFIPKAHWIHRRTASSCQNDEGYCEKNKMECMTYVESNREHFCKPDPCSSGSTCYLSTPCPAHFTQGCTENACLGLPCEHGATCSRQPGSNFTCLCTSGFYGDTCEYVDACHSVPCVNGGTCDRDANSFNCACTNRYQGTTCEIDCRPGPADILFIIDASLSTEKHFNDSKATVTAIINKLPIGADDFQIAVMKYSFDATMEFSFSTYTDKADLVSAIDNISPIMGPSYLDKALDKAKEVFGISSSFGARAQVFQYLIIVSDGLSTLRTEAVKDAQTLKNRGIKVLTVGNGEQVDQTELLQLATASQYVFSGGKEDDTTNVILIETVNTSCTDCLLNTMTDMVFVVDISKHQTVLQQTLDALKDLIYKALDYNPNTQVGMVTFDLTATLKFNLNQYTDRDKILLNSQIGLATTNQKSNITAALTFVRENGFNSNRPNSRKMLVVFSNKGWTDVDGILRERQALNMDNVLVVFVSVGRSADLVTVYTVAERVSDVYFIEQDADLVRFNALVAQTTHVECPFDIFDIRK
;
A
#
# COMPACT_ATOMS: atom_id res chain seq x y z
N MET A 1 14.89 35.19 -39.01
CA MET A 1 13.82 36.21 -39.00
C MET A 1 12.78 35.70 -38.01
N SER A 2 12.71 36.19 -36.76
CA SER A 2 12.15 37.50 -36.32
C SER A 2 10.66 37.62 -36.69
N THR A 3 9.71 37.82 -35.77
CA THR A 3 9.71 38.44 -34.41
C THR A 3 9.14 37.50 -33.32
N MET A 4 9.67 37.39 -32.09
CA MET A 4 9.69 38.34 -30.94
C MET A 4 8.30 38.74 -30.41
N THR A 5 7.93 38.67 -29.10
CA THR A 5 8.50 38.08 -27.83
C THR A 5 7.34 38.05 -26.79
N GLU A 6 7.14 37.03 -25.92
CA GLU A 6 7.66 36.84 -24.52
C GLU A 6 7.42 38.04 -23.55
N VAL A 7 7.15 37.93 -22.22
CA VAL A 7 6.98 36.85 -21.20
C VAL A 7 6.25 37.50 -19.96
N VAL A 8 5.18 36.96 -19.33
CA VAL A 8 5.04 35.94 -18.24
C VAL A 8 5.44 36.38 -16.79
N ILE A 9 4.62 35.97 -15.78
CA ILE A 9 4.87 35.84 -14.30
C ILE A 9 4.43 36.96 -13.31
N LEU A 10 4.54 36.65 -12.00
CA LEU A 10 3.67 37.00 -10.85
C LEU A 10 4.20 38.06 -9.85
N ALA A 11 3.26 38.82 -9.27
CA ALA A 11 3.05 39.17 -7.83
C ALA A 11 4.15 39.71 -6.86
N TYR A 12 3.63 40.35 -5.78
CA TYR A 12 4.23 40.73 -4.47
C TYR A 12 5.08 42.02 -4.29
N ILE A 13 4.48 42.97 -3.54
CA ILE A 13 4.99 43.85 -2.44
C ILE A 13 6.40 44.49 -2.51
N VAL A 14 6.46 45.82 -2.31
CA VAL A 14 7.41 46.52 -1.39
C VAL A 14 6.88 47.94 -1.05
N VAL A 15 7.41 48.59 0.01
CA VAL A 15 6.79 49.73 0.73
C VAL A 15 7.72 50.95 0.88
N CYS A 16 7.15 52.15 0.70
CA CYS A 16 7.61 53.51 1.10
C CYS A 16 8.97 54.08 0.62
N LEU A 17 9.00 55.42 0.46
CA LEU A 17 9.92 56.35 1.16
C LEU A 17 9.44 57.83 1.03
N LEU A 18 10.04 58.75 1.79
CA LEU A 18 9.69 60.19 2.00
C LEU A 18 10.77 61.12 1.32
N PRO A 19 10.88 62.47 1.53
CA PRO A 19 10.07 63.48 2.26
C PRO A 19 9.86 64.89 1.56
N GLU A 20 9.23 65.83 2.31
CA GLU A 20 9.50 67.30 2.43
C GLU A 20 8.97 68.42 1.48
N SER A 21 8.27 69.42 2.10
CA SER A 21 8.17 70.88 1.79
C SER A 21 7.39 71.42 0.56
N ALA A 22 6.96 72.71 0.41
CA ALA A 22 6.37 73.73 1.33
C ALA A 22 5.90 75.04 0.57
N THR A 23 4.89 75.79 1.08
CA THR A 23 4.67 77.30 0.99
C THR A 23 4.47 78.05 -0.37
N HIS A 24 3.84 79.24 -0.55
CA HIS A 24 2.74 80.03 0.11
C HIS A 24 2.31 81.32 -0.70
N ALA A 25 1.10 81.90 -0.45
CA ALA A 25 0.58 83.28 -0.81
C ALA A 25 0.49 83.73 -2.31
N GLY A 26 -0.24 84.77 -2.79
CA GLY A 26 -1.18 85.83 -2.31
C GLY A 26 -1.61 86.75 -3.51
N HIS A 27 -2.37 87.88 -3.46
CA HIS A 27 -3.26 88.55 -2.48
C HIS A 27 -4.07 89.75 -3.14
N GLU A 28 -5.35 90.00 -2.74
CA GLU A 28 -6.24 91.21 -2.97
C GLU A 28 -6.47 91.75 -4.43
N GLU A 29 -7.24 92.80 -4.82
CA GLU A 29 -8.02 93.98 -4.30
C GLU A 29 -9.21 94.31 -5.30
N VAL A 30 -10.19 95.26 -5.20
CA VAL A 30 -11.03 95.94 -4.14
C VAL A 30 -12.14 96.85 -4.78
N SER A 31 -13.17 97.28 -4.00
CA SER A 31 -14.22 98.34 -4.25
C SER A 31 -15.47 97.97 -5.10
N HIS A 32 -16.73 98.41 -4.88
CA HIS A 32 -17.45 99.43 -4.04
C HIS A 32 -18.91 98.90 -3.71
N PRO A 33 -19.82 99.57 -2.95
CA PRO A 33 -19.73 99.96 -1.53
C PRO A 33 -21.01 99.69 -0.65
N PHE A 34 -20.79 99.26 0.62
CA PHE A 34 -21.55 99.54 1.86
C PHE A 34 -23.10 99.52 2.01
N LEU A 35 -23.54 98.72 3.00
CA LEU A 35 -24.43 99.14 4.10
C LEU A 35 -23.98 98.48 5.44
N SER A 36 -24.53 98.88 6.61
CA SER A 36 -23.82 98.81 7.91
C SER A 36 -24.33 97.81 8.97
N ARG A 37 -23.59 97.71 10.08
CA ARG A 37 -23.95 97.02 11.34
C ARG A 37 -25.18 97.64 12.06
N SER A 38 -25.66 96.88 13.06
CA SER A 38 -26.40 97.25 14.29
C SER A 38 -27.93 97.47 14.28
N MET A 39 -28.68 96.38 14.11
CA MET A 39 -29.84 95.92 14.93
C MET A 39 -29.73 94.37 14.96
N ALA A 40 -29.79 93.56 16.02
CA ALA A 40 -30.37 93.63 17.38
C ALA A 40 -31.91 93.73 17.37
N MET A 41 -32.70 92.72 17.76
CA MET A 41 -32.47 91.41 18.40
C MET A 41 -33.04 90.25 17.51
N SER A 42 -32.97 88.93 17.77
CA SER A 42 -32.85 88.19 19.04
C SER A 42 -32.25 86.75 18.93
N PHE A 43 -31.44 86.38 19.93
CA PHE A 43 -31.03 85.05 20.43
C PHE A 43 -30.42 83.93 19.53
N ILE A 44 -29.17 83.59 19.89
CA ILE A 44 -28.48 82.30 19.70
C ILE A 44 -28.26 81.70 21.13
N PRO A 45 -28.64 80.44 21.42
CA PRO A 45 -27.65 79.36 21.63
C PRO A 45 -28.20 77.94 21.26
N LYS A 46 -27.46 76.82 21.20
CA LYS A 46 -26.01 76.47 21.16
C LYS A 46 -25.91 75.00 20.71
N ALA A 47 -24.75 74.55 20.21
CA ALA A 47 -24.46 73.11 20.09
C ALA A 47 -23.98 72.53 21.44
N HIS A 48 -24.42 71.33 21.83
CA HIS A 48 -23.83 70.59 22.97
C HIS A 48 -23.92 69.05 22.82
N TRP A 49 -22.75 68.41 22.93
CA TRP A 49 -22.42 67.14 23.61
C TRP A 49 -23.26 65.85 23.40
N ILE A 50 -22.55 64.74 23.15
CA ILE A 50 -23.06 63.39 23.43
C ILE A 50 -23.21 63.24 24.94
N HIS A 51 -24.44 63.23 25.43
CA HIS A 51 -24.72 62.95 26.84
C HIS A 51 -24.51 61.47 27.18
N ARG A 52 -23.81 61.19 28.29
CA ARG A 52 -24.03 59.93 29.02
C ARG A 52 -25.51 59.90 29.41
N ARG A 53 -26.28 58.93 28.92
CA ARG A 53 -27.67 58.74 29.35
C ARG A 53 -27.64 58.28 30.81
N THR A 54 -28.14 59.12 31.71
CA THR A 54 -28.23 58.80 33.14
C THR A 54 -29.54 58.07 33.43
N ALA A 55 -29.53 57.14 34.41
CA ALA A 55 -30.67 56.28 34.71
C ALA A 55 -32.00 57.02 34.98
N SER A 56 -31.90 58.29 35.40
CA SER A 56 -33.01 59.21 35.62
C SER A 56 -33.93 59.46 34.41
N SER A 57 -33.51 59.19 33.16
CA SER A 57 -34.39 59.40 31.99
C SER A 57 -35.40 58.26 31.76
N CYS A 58 -35.14 57.07 32.33
CA CYS A 58 -36.02 55.89 32.22
C CYS A 58 -37.03 55.77 33.38
N GLN A 59 -37.13 56.77 34.26
CA GLN A 59 -38.07 56.80 35.39
C GLN A 59 -39.29 57.71 35.09
N ASN A 60 -40.41 57.43 35.75
CA ASN A 60 -41.54 58.36 35.89
C ASN A 60 -41.35 59.28 37.12
N ASP A 61 -42.27 60.21 37.36
CA ASP A 61 -42.21 61.18 38.47
C ASP A 61 -42.26 60.55 39.89
N GLU A 62 -42.61 59.26 39.99
CA GLU A 62 -42.60 58.46 41.23
C GLU A 62 -41.35 57.56 41.35
N GLY A 63 -40.47 57.55 40.35
CA GLY A 63 -39.21 56.78 40.32
C GLY A 63 -39.30 55.37 39.68
N TYR A 64 -40.46 54.95 39.19
CA TYR A 64 -40.67 53.64 38.55
C TYR A 64 -40.26 53.61 37.08
N CYS A 65 -39.83 52.45 36.57
CA CYS A 65 -39.31 52.31 35.20
C CYS A 65 -40.41 52.35 34.12
N GLU A 66 -40.31 53.25 33.14
CA GLU A 66 -41.23 53.32 32.01
C GLU A 66 -40.86 52.31 30.90
N LYS A 67 -41.37 51.08 31.04
CA LYS A 67 -41.06 49.92 30.17
C LYS A 67 -41.20 50.15 28.65
N ASN A 68 -42.00 51.13 28.23
CA ASN A 68 -42.27 51.42 26.82
C ASN A 68 -41.47 52.61 26.22
N LYS A 69 -40.57 53.24 26.99
CA LYS A 69 -39.71 54.32 26.46
C LYS A 69 -38.67 53.76 25.50
N MET A 70 -38.69 54.22 24.24
CA MET A 70 -37.78 53.78 23.18
C MET A 70 -36.29 54.00 23.51
N GLU A 71 -35.98 55.01 24.33
CA GLU A 71 -34.64 55.31 24.84
C GLU A 71 -34.03 54.18 25.70
N CYS A 72 -34.88 53.39 26.36
CA CYS A 72 -34.48 52.34 27.31
C CYS A 72 -34.35 50.95 26.64
N MET A 73 -34.82 50.79 25.39
CA MET A 73 -34.82 49.51 24.66
C MET A 73 -33.50 49.19 23.93
N THR A 74 -32.49 50.07 23.98
CA THR A 74 -31.23 49.94 23.21
C THR A 74 -29.97 49.80 24.08
N TYR A 75 -30.14 49.40 25.35
CA TYR A 75 -29.02 49.17 26.26
C TYR A 75 -28.43 47.76 26.07
N VAL A 76 -27.16 47.67 25.67
CA VAL A 76 -26.45 46.39 25.47
C VAL A 76 -25.71 46.01 26.75
N GLU A 77 -25.90 44.78 27.23
CA GLU A 77 -25.26 44.29 28.46
C GLU A 77 -23.75 44.05 28.28
N SER A 78 -22.94 44.99 28.77
CA SER A 78 -21.59 44.67 29.25
C SER A 78 -21.64 44.59 30.78
N ASN A 79 -21.07 43.51 31.34
CA ASN A 79 -20.88 43.20 32.77
C ASN A 79 -21.89 42.28 33.50
N ARG A 80 -22.61 41.35 32.83
CA ARG A 80 -23.37 40.28 33.53
C ARG A 80 -22.50 39.46 34.50
N GLU A 81 -21.24 39.20 34.12
CA GLU A 81 -20.27 38.48 34.97
C GLU A 81 -19.77 39.24 36.21
N HIS A 82 -19.78 40.58 36.19
CA HIS A 82 -19.07 41.36 37.22
C HIS A 82 -19.78 41.34 38.58
N PHE A 83 -21.09 41.07 38.60
CA PHE A 83 -21.86 40.98 39.84
C PHE A 83 -21.78 39.59 40.48
N CYS A 84 -21.74 38.51 39.68
CA CYS A 84 -21.64 37.12 40.17
C CYS A 84 -20.19 36.62 40.34
N LYS A 85 -19.20 37.52 40.50
CA LYS A 85 -17.78 37.15 40.74
C LYS A 85 -17.18 38.00 41.87
N PRO A 86 -16.78 37.40 43.02
CA PRO A 86 -16.98 36.00 43.40
C PRO A 86 -18.48 35.67 43.54
N ASP A 87 -18.84 34.40 43.40
CA ASP A 87 -20.23 33.95 43.58
C ASP A 87 -20.63 34.10 45.07
N PRO A 88 -21.69 34.88 45.40
CA PRO A 88 -22.15 35.03 46.77
C PRO A 88 -23.07 33.89 47.24
N CYS A 89 -23.42 32.95 46.37
CA CYS A 89 -24.39 31.90 46.67
C CYS A 89 -23.78 30.71 47.42
N SER A 90 -24.56 30.13 48.35
CA SER A 90 -24.21 28.89 49.04
C SER A 90 -24.09 27.72 48.06
N SER A 91 -23.23 26.76 48.38
CA SER A 91 -22.99 25.55 47.58
C SER A 91 -24.28 24.89 47.09
N GLY A 92 -24.52 24.91 45.78
CA GLY A 92 -25.74 24.36 45.14
C GLY A 92 -26.81 25.40 44.79
N SER A 93 -26.58 26.71 44.95
CA SER A 93 -27.43 27.75 44.36
C SER A 93 -26.68 28.51 43.28
N THR A 94 -27.34 28.80 42.16
CA THR A 94 -26.74 29.57 41.05
C THR A 94 -27.03 31.06 41.21
N CYS A 95 -26.01 31.90 41.08
CA CYS A 95 -26.17 33.35 41.01
C CYS A 95 -26.88 33.76 39.71
N TYR A 96 -27.95 34.56 39.81
CA TYR A 96 -28.65 35.13 38.67
C TYR A 96 -28.93 36.63 38.85
N LEU A 97 -29.19 37.29 37.74
CA LEU A 97 -29.58 38.70 37.65
C LEU A 97 -30.98 38.78 37.03
N SER A 98 -31.86 39.58 37.62
CA SER A 98 -33.23 39.83 37.13
C SER A 98 -33.27 40.96 36.10
N THR A 99 -34.09 40.80 35.06
CA THR A 99 -34.26 41.76 33.96
C THR A 99 -35.73 41.78 33.47
N PRO A 100 -36.20 42.84 32.78
CA PRO A 100 -35.43 43.95 32.18
C PRO A 100 -35.88 45.36 32.61
N CYS A 101 -35.07 46.04 33.43
CA CYS A 101 -34.87 47.49 33.44
C CYS A 101 -33.50 47.80 34.07
N PRO A 102 -32.57 48.54 33.42
CA PRO A 102 -31.18 48.69 33.91
C PRO A 102 -30.98 49.34 35.29
N ALA A 103 -32.02 49.95 35.87
CA ALA A 103 -31.95 50.65 37.16
C ALA A 103 -32.08 49.72 38.39
N HIS A 104 -32.62 48.51 38.23
CA HIS A 104 -32.97 47.61 39.34
C HIS A 104 -32.65 46.13 39.05
N PHE A 105 -31.39 45.85 38.69
CA PHE A 105 -30.89 44.47 38.76
C PHE A 105 -30.85 44.02 40.23
N THR A 106 -31.68 43.05 40.61
CA THR A 106 -31.49 42.33 41.88
C THR A 106 -30.67 41.08 41.62
N GLN A 107 -29.52 40.98 42.28
CA GLN A 107 -28.76 39.74 42.38
C GLN A 107 -29.53 38.76 43.28
N GLY A 108 -29.68 37.52 42.82
CA GLY A 108 -30.38 36.47 43.56
C GLY A 108 -29.67 35.14 43.46
N CYS A 109 -29.90 34.29 44.46
CA CYS A 109 -29.54 32.88 44.44
C CYS A 109 -30.80 32.07 44.15
N THR A 110 -30.69 31.01 43.34
CA THR A 110 -31.81 30.12 43.02
C THR A 110 -31.35 28.67 42.95
N GLU A 111 -32.20 27.76 43.43
CA GLU A 111 -32.03 26.30 43.27
C GLU A 111 -32.21 25.86 41.81
N ASN A 112 -32.83 26.70 40.97
CA ASN A 112 -33.07 26.39 39.56
C ASN A 112 -31.82 26.61 38.69
N ALA A 113 -30.97 25.59 38.59
CA ALA A 113 -29.77 25.57 37.75
C ALA A 113 -30.03 25.97 36.27
N CYS A 114 -31.23 25.71 35.73
CA CYS A 114 -31.58 26.09 34.35
C CYS A 114 -31.54 27.62 34.07
N LEU A 115 -31.55 28.48 35.09
CA LEU A 115 -31.40 29.95 34.90
C LEU A 115 -29.98 30.38 34.53
N GLY A 116 -28.99 29.49 34.69
CA GLY A 116 -27.65 29.69 34.14
C GLY A 116 -27.57 29.54 32.61
N LEU A 117 -28.62 29.00 31.98
CA LEU A 117 -28.60 28.48 30.59
C LEU A 117 -27.50 27.41 30.38
N PRO A 118 -27.46 26.33 31.17
CA PRO A 118 -26.38 25.34 31.12
C PRO A 118 -26.45 24.41 29.89
N CYS A 119 -27.53 24.45 29.11
CA CYS A 119 -27.69 23.59 27.93
C CYS A 119 -27.33 24.36 26.65
N GLU A 120 -26.39 23.85 25.88
CA GLU A 120 -25.93 24.44 24.62
C GLU A 120 -26.85 24.09 23.44
N HIS A 121 -26.52 24.61 22.25
CA HIS A 121 -27.14 24.25 20.97
C HIS A 121 -28.68 24.31 20.89
N GLY A 122 -29.31 25.12 21.74
CA GLY A 122 -30.77 25.29 21.82
C GLY A 122 -31.49 24.14 22.54
N ALA A 123 -30.77 23.29 23.26
CA ALA A 123 -31.34 22.19 24.03
C ALA A 123 -32.24 22.66 25.19
N THR A 124 -33.23 21.84 25.55
CA THR A 124 -34.24 22.20 26.57
C THR A 124 -33.81 21.74 27.96
N CYS A 125 -33.57 22.69 28.86
CA CYS A 125 -33.21 22.39 30.25
C CYS A 125 -34.45 21.97 31.08
N SER A 126 -34.42 20.75 31.62
CA SER A 126 -35.37 20.28 32.62
C SER A 126 -34.78 20.37 34.02
N ARG A 127 -35.59 20.73 35.01
CA ARG A 127 -35.17 20.80 36.42
C ARG A 127 -35.26 19.42 37.07
N GLN A 128 -34.27 19.07 37.87
CA GLN A 128 -34.29 17.89 38.73
C GLN A 128 -34.38 18.33 40.21
N PRO A 129 -34.60 17.41 41.18
CA PRO A 129 -34.63 17.77 42.59
C PRO A 129 -33.29 18.35 43.09
N GLY A 130 -33.37 19.40 43.93
CA GLY A 130 -32.20 20.13 44.40
C GLY A 130 -31.59 21.02 43.32
N SER A 131 -30.26 21.15 43.35
CA SER A 131 -29.48 22.03 42.46
C SER A 131 -29.19 21.43 41.06
N ASN A 132 -29.95 20.42 40.64
CA ASN A 132 -29.59 19.57 39.51
C ASN A 132 -30.51 19.79 38.30
N PHE A 133 -30.04 19.44 37.11
CA PHE A 133 -30.77 19.62 35.85
C PHE A 133 -30.56 18.42 34.91
N THR A 134 -31.24 18.43 33.78
CA THR A 134 -31.00 17.51 32.66
C THR A 134 -31.28 18.24 31.37
N CYS A 135 -30.33 18.26 30.44
CA CYS A 135 -30.51 18.84 29.13
C CYS A 135 -31.15 17.83 28.17
N LEU A 136 -32.27 18.20 27.54
CA LEU A 136 -32.87 17.45 26.45
C LEU A 136 -32.31 17.99 25.13
N CYS A 137 -31.32 17.29 24.58
CA CYS A 137 -30.59 17.72 23.40
C CYS A 137 -31.46 17.77 22.14
N THR A 138 -31.17 18.75 21.30
CA THR A 138 -31.67 18.84 19.93
C THR A 138 -31.06 17.72 19.07
N SER A 139 -31.74 17.34 17.98
CA SER A 139 -31.24 16.29 17.09
C SER A 139 -29.88 16.69 16.49
N GLY A 140 -28.90 15.78 16.52
CA GLY A 140 -27.52 16.07 16.14
C GLY A 140 -26.62 16.56 17.28
N PHE A 141 -27.07 16.57 18.55
CA PHE A 141 -26.26 16.95 19.71
C PHE A 141 -26.39 15.98 20.89
N TYR A 142 -25.34 15.86 21.70
CA TYR A 142 -25.30 15.02 22.91
C TYR A 142 -24.31 15.55 23.96
N GLY A 143 -24.25 14.90 25.13
CA GLY A 143 -23.51 15.35 26.32
C GLY A 143 -24.47 15.73 27.45
N ASP A 144 -23.96 15.90 28.67
CA ASP A 144 -24.80 16.27 29.83
C ASP A 144 -25.33 17.71 29.71
N THR A 145 -24.62 18.56 28.97
CA THR A 145 -24.98 19.94 28.61
C THR A 145 -25.29 20.14 27.12
N CYS A 146 -25.35 19.06 26.33
CA CYS A 146 -25.49 19.09 24.86
C CYS A 146 -24.36 19.85 24.14
N GLU A 147 -23.16 19.78 24.70
CA GLU A 147 -21.93 20.44 24.28
C GLU A 147 -21.26 19.77 23.06
N TYR A 148 -21.62 18.52 22.73
CA TYR A 148 -21.03 17.76 21.63
C TYR A 148 -21.97 17.64 20.43
N VAL A 149 -21.41 17.78 19.23
CA VAL A 149 -22.06 17.46 17.96
C VAL A 149 -22.03 15.94 17.76
N ASP A 150 -23.20 15.33 17.57
CA ASP A 150 -23.32 13.91 17.26
C ASP A 150 -22.91 13.63 15.81
N ALA A 151 -21.60 13.44 15.59
CA ALA A 151 -21.05 13.16 14.27
C ALA A 151 -21.53 11.81 13.68
N CYS A 152 -22.08 10.90 14.51
CA CYS A 152 -22.73 9.68 14.03
C CYS A 152 -24.15 9.92 13.46
N HIS A 153 -24.75 11.10 13.68
CA HIS A 153 -26.11 11.41 13.20
C HIS A 153 -26.24 11.39 11.67
N SER A 154 -25.15 11.68 10.94
CA SER A 154 -25.09 11.61 9.47
C SER A 154 -24.89 10.19 8.92
N VAL A 155 -24.75 9.18 9.80
CA VAL A 155 -24.40 7.78 9.46
C VAL A 155 -23.11 7.71 8.60
N PRO A 156 -21.95 8.16 9.13
CA PRO A 156 -20.72 8.26 8.35
C PRO A 156 -20.10 6.89 8.03
N CYS A 157 -20.31 5.87 8.88
CA CYS A 157 -19.77 4.53 8.67
C CYS A 157 -20.56 3.77 7.60
N VAL A 158 -19.94 3.50 6.46
CA VAL A 158 -20.53 2.72 5.36
C VAL A 158 -20.28 1.22 5.55
N ASN A 159 -20.74 0.39 4.59
CA ASN A 159 -20.45 -1.05 4.51
C ASN A 159 -20.76 -1.88 5.78
N GLY A 160 -21.71 -1.39 6.61
CA GLY A 160 -22.13 -2.05 7.85
C GLY A 160 -21.21 -1.82 9.05
N GLY A 161 -20.28 -0.86 9.00
CA GLY A 161 -19.53 -0.43 10.17
C GLY A 161 -20.42 0.19 11.26
N THR A 162 -20.05 0.00 12.52
CA THR A 162 -20.75 0.61 13.66
C THR A 162 -20.12 1.97 13.97
N CYS A 163 -20.94 2.98 14.26
CA CYS A 163 -20.47 4.34 14.57
C CYS A 163 -20.48 4.59 16.08
N ASP A 164 -19.31 4.78 16.66
CA ASP A 164 -19.12 5.20 18.05
C ASP A 164 -18.80 6.70 18.11
N ARG A 165 -19.45 7.42 19.02
CA ARG A 165 -19.28 8.88 19.19
C ARG A 165 -18.02 9.20 19.97
N ASP A 166 -17.27 10.21 19.54
CA ASP A 166 -16.02 10.65 20.17
C ASP A 166 -15.94 12.17 20.25
N ALA A 167 -16.58 12.74 21.27
CA ALA A 167 -16.84 14.17 21.43
C ALA A 167 -17.47 14.78 20.15
N ASN A 168 -16.77 15.68 19.46
CA ASN A 168 -17.22 16.29 18.20
C ASN A 168 -16.80 15.50 16.95
N SER A 169 -16.36 14.25 17.13
CA SER A 169 -15.90 13.31 16.10
C SER A 169 -16.65 11.98 16.23
N PHE A 170 -16.33 11.04 15.33
CA PHE A 170 -16.78 9.66 15.37
C PHE A 170 -15.59 8.73 15.17
N ASN A 171 -15.74 7.47 15.59
CA ASN A 171 -14.89 6.36 15.20
C ASN A 171 -15.76 5.26 14.58
N CYS A 172 -15.32 4.66 13.48
CA CYS A 172 -16.03 3.56 12.83
C CYS A 172 -15.41 2.20 13.19
N ALA A 173 -16.16 1.36 13.90
CA ALA A 173 -15.81 -0.04 14.08
C ALA A 173 -16.25 -0.83 12.83
N CYS A 174 -15.32 -1.04 11.90
CA CYS A 174 -15.57 -1.73 10.64
C CYS A 174 -15.75 -3.24 10.80
N THR A 175 -16.46 -3.86 9.85
CA THR A 175 -16.52 -5.32 9.75
C THR A 175 -15.26 -5.87 9.08
N ASN A 176 -14.93 -7.14 9.31
CA ASN A 176 -13.65 -7.79 8.95
C ASN A 176 -13.20 -7.71 7.46
N ARG A 177 -14.03 -7.16 6.56
CA ARG A 177 -13.73 -6.94 5.14
C ARG A 177 -13.34 -5.49 4.83
N TYR A 178 -13.60 -4.52 5.70
CA TYR A 178 -13.48 -3.10 5.37
C TYR A 178 -12.57 -2.35 6.34
N GLN A 179 -11.86 -1.35 5.82
CA GLN A 179 -11.02 -0.41 6.57
C GLN A 179 -11.22 1.03 6.05
N GLY A 180 -10.40 1.97 6.52
CA GLY A 180 -10.58 3.40 6.28
C GLY A 180 -11.39 4.07 7.38
N THR A 181 -11.42 5.40 7.40
CA THR A 181 -12.00 6.18 8.51
C THR A 181 -13.52 6.06 8.59
N THR A 182 -14.17 5.67 7.50
CA THR A 182 -15.61 5.47 7.33
C THR A 182 -15.96 4.04 6.90
N CYS A 183 -15.02 3.09 6.93
CA CYS A 183 -15.14 1.73 6.37
C CYS A 183 -15.33 1.71 4.84
N GLU A 184 -14.79 2.72 4.15
CA GLU A 184 -14.90 2.95 2.71
C GLU A 184 -13.98 2.05 1.86
N ILE A 185 -12.92 1.50 2.46
CA ILE A 185 -11.91 0.70 1.77
C ILE A 185 -12.31 -0.77 1.84
N ASP A 186 -12.58 -1.41 0.71
CA ASP A 186 -12.74 -2.87 0.63
C ASP A 186 -11.35 -3.54 0.66
N CYS A 187 -11.18 -4.44 1.62
CA CYS A 187 -9.96 -5.21 1.85
C CYS A 187 -10.05 -6.65 1.36
N ARG A 188 -11.14 -7.03 0.68
CA ARG A 188 -11.20 -8.30 -0.05
C ARG A 188 -10.16 -8.26 -1.20
N PRO A 189 -9.32 -9.30 -1.36
CA PRO A 189 -8.53 -9.48 -2.58
C PRO A 189 -9.45 -9.69 -3.79
N GLY A 190 -9.02 -9.19 -4.96
CA GLY A 190 -9.76 -9.27 -6.22
C GLY A 190 -10.49 -7.97 -6.57
N PRO A 191 -11.37 -7.98 -7.60
CA PRO A 191 -11.69 -9.11 -8.48
C PRO A 191 -10.55 -9.46 -9.44
N ALA A 192 -10.53 -10.71 -9.90
CA ALA A 192 -9.60 -11.20 -10.92
C ALA A 192 -10.21 -12.33 -11.76
N ASP A 193 -9.68 -12.55 -12.96
CA ASP A 193 -10.06 -13.63 -13.87
C ASP A 193 -8.89 -14.60 -14.01
N ILE A 194 -9.13 -15.89 -13.76
CA ILE A 194 -8.11 -16.93 -13.84
C ILE A 194 -8.50 -17.99 -14.87
N LEU A 195 -7.72 -18.11 -15.94
CA LEU A 195 -7.78 -19.24 -16.85
C LEU A 195 -6.78 -20.30 -16.37
N PHE A 196 -7.25 -21.49 -16.02
CA PHE A 196 -6.39 -22.65 -15.87
C PHE A 196 -6.27 -23.37 -17.22
N ILE A 197 -5.04 -23.70 -17.62
CA ILE A 197 -4.74 -24.65 -18.69
C ILE A 197 -4.19 -25.92 -18.03
N ILE A 198 -4.93 -27.02 -18.15
CA ILE A 198 -4.57 -28.33 -17.57
C ILE A 198 -4.03 -29.24 -18.67
N ASP A 199 -2.83 -29.79 -18.48
CA ASP A 199 -2.32 -30.86 -19.35
C ASP A 199 -3.16 -32.13 -19.18
N ALA A 200 -3.75 -32.60 -20.28
CA ALA A 200 -4.61 -33.77 -20.34
C ALA A 200 -4.08 -34.83 -21.32
N SER A 201 -2.80 -34.75 -21.68
CA SER A 201 -2.11 -35.66 -22.61
C SER A 201 -1.86 -37.06 -22.01
N LEU A 202 -0.95 -37.85 -22.60
CA LEU A 202 -0.70 -39.26 -22.25
C LEU A 202 0.06 -39.47 -20.93
N SER A 203 -0.30 -38.71 -19.89
CA SER A 203 0.12 -38.98 -18.52
C SER A 203 -0.67 -40.15 -17.92
N THR A 204 -0.23 -40.68 -16.78
CA THR A 204 -1.04 -41.66 -16.04
C THR A 204 -2.24 -40.97 -15.41
N GLU A 205 -3.35 -41.69 -15.22
CA GLU A 205 -4.56 -41.16 -14.56
C GLU A 205 -4.25 -40.46 -13.23
N LYS A 206 -3.20 -40.93 -12.52
CA LYS A 206 -2.65 -40.26 -11.32
C LYS A 206 -2.21 -38.82 -11.61
N HIS A 207 -1.33 -38.58 -12.58
CA HIS A 207 -0.79 -37.22 -12.84
C HIS A 207 -1.87 -36.24 -13.28
N PHE A 208 -2.83 -36.69 -14.09
CA PHE A 208 -3.97 -35.86 -14.44
C PHE A 208 -4.83 -35.50 -13.21
N ASN A 209 -5.05 -36.46 -12.30
CA ASN A 209 -5.75 -36.21 -11.04
C ASN A 209 -4.92 -35.36 -10.05
N ASP A 210 -3.58 -35.49 -10.03
CA ASP A 210 -2.68 -34.62 -9.28
C ASP A 210 -2.85 -33.16 -9.77
N SER A 211 -2.90 -32.94 -11.09
CA SER A 211 -3.15 -31.62 -11.70
C SER A 211 -4.55 -31.06 -11.42
N LYS A 212 -5.60 -31.89 -11.41
CA LYS A 212 -6.93 -31.45 -10.92
C LYS A 212 -6.89 -31.06 -9.44
N ALA A 213 -6.20 -31.84 -8.60
CA ALA A 213 -6.07 -31.56 -7.18
C ALA A 213 -5.35 -30.23 -6.91
N THR A 214 -4.27 -29.93 -7.65
CA THR A 214 -3.59 -28.61 -7.63
C THR A 214 -4.56 -27.47 -7.95
N VAL A 215 -5.34 -27.58 -9.03
CA VAL A 215 -6.30 -26.55 -9.44
C VAL A 215 -7.40 -26.36 -8.37
N THR A 216 -7.97 -27.45 -7.88
CA THR A 216 -8.99 -27.44 -6.82
C THR A 216 -8.45 -26.88 -5.49
N ALA A 217 -7.20 -27.16 -5.12
CA ALA A 217 -6.58 -26.63 -3.90
C ALA A 217 -6.34 -25.10 -3.97
N ILE A 218 -5.97 -24.56 -5.14
CA ILE A 218 -5.89 -23.11 -5.36
C ILE A 218 -7.30 -22.48 -5.27
N ILE A 219 -8.27 -23.01 -6.02
CA ILE A 219 -9.65 -22.48 -6.07
C ILE A 219 -10.34 -22.50 -4.71
N ASN A 220 -10.08 -23.52 -3.87
CA ASN A 220 -10.63 -23.58 -2.53
C ASN A 220 -10.24 -22.39 -1.64
N LYS A 221 -9.08 -21.76 -1.90
CA LYS A 221 -8.61 -20.57 -1.16
C LYS A 221 -9.10 -19.24 -1.72
N LEU A 222 -9.52 -19.18 -2.99
CA LEU A 222 -9.99 -17.95 -3.63
C LEU A 222 -11.46 -17.64 -3.33
N PRO A 223 -11.88 -16.38 -3.15
CA PRO A 223 -13.29 -16.01 -3.05
C PRO A 223 -13.92 -15.97 -4.46
N ILE A 224 -14.76 -16.97 -4.77
CA ILE A 224 -15.37 -17.16 -6.10
C ILE A 224 -16.70 -16.40 -6.19
N GLY A 225 -16.95 -15.72 -7.32
CA GLY A 225 -18.22 -15.03 -7.57
C GLY A 225 -18.20 -14.07 -8.76
N ALA A 226 -19.38 -13.63 -9.18
CA ALA A 226 -19.54 -12.73 -10.34
C ALA A 226 -18.76 -11.41 -10.19
N ASP A 227 -18.83 -10.80 -9.01
CA ASP A 227 -18.12 -9.56 -8.63
C ASP A 227 -16.84 -9.86 -7.82
N ASP A 228 -16.24 -11.04 -8.04
CA ASP A 228 -15.14 -11.57 -7.24
C ASP A 228 -14.11 -12.28 -8.15
N PHE A 229 -13.49 -13.39 -7.76
CA PHE A 229 -12.73 -14.24 -8.70
C PHE A 229 -13.66 -15.02 -9.63
N GLN A 230 -13.42 -14.95 -10.93
CA GLN A 230 -14.06 -15.79 -11.95
C GLN A 230 -13.05 -16.75 -12.56
N ILE A 231 -13.47 -17.99 -12.80
CA ILE A 231 -12.56 -19.09 -13.18
C ILE A 231 -13.00 -19.73 -14.49
N ALA A 232 -12.08 -19.79 -15.46
CA ALA A 232 -12.23 -20.57 -16.67
C ALA A 232 -11.27 -21.77 -16.63
N VAL A 233 -11.67 -22.90 -17.22
CA VAL A 233 -10.79 -24.07 -17.35
C VAL A 233 -10.76 -24.55 -18.79
N MET A 234 -9.55 -24.73 -19.28
CA MET A 234 -9.20 -25.34 -20.56
C MET A 234 -8.33 -26.56 -20.29
N LYS A 235 -8.48 -27.62 -21.09
CA LYS A 235 -7.52 -28.72 -21.14
C LYS A 235 -6.90 -28.85 -22.52
N TYR A 236 -5.74 -29.49 -22.62
CA TYR A 236 -5.10 -29.74 -23.90
C TYR A 236 -4.45 -31.12 -24.01
N SER A 237 -4.38 -31.61 -25.24
CA SER A 237 -3.41 -32.63 -25.64
C SER A 237 -3.09 -32.49 -27.14
N PHE A 238 -3.76 -33.25 -28.01
CA PHE A 238 -3.68 -33.06 -29.46
C PHE A 238 -4.29 -31.73 -29.91
N ASP A 239 -5.27 -31.22 -29.17
CA ASP A 239 -5.92 -29.92 -29.38
C ASP A 239 -6.32 -29.31 -28.04
N ALA A 240 -6.77 -28.06 -28.03
CA ALA A 240 -7.15 -27.33 -26.82
C ALA A 240 -8.68 -27.14 -26.71
N THR A 241 -9.29 -27.64 -25.62
CA THR A 241 -10.74 -27.56 -25.38
C THR A 241 -11.06 -26.75 -24.13
N MET A 242 -11.96 -25.78 -24.24
CA MET A 242 -12.59 -25.16 -23.07
C MET A 242 -13.55 -26.18 -22.45
N GLU A 243 -13.40 -26.43 -21.15
CA GLU A 243 -14.41 -27.16 -20.38
C GLU A 243 -15.50 -26.18 -19.91
N PHE A 244 -15.13 -24.96 -19.48
CA PHE A 244 -16.06 -23.88 -19.14
C PHE A 244 -15.41 -22.48 -19.13
N SER A 245 -16.22 -21.42 -19.23
CA SER A 245 -15.81 -20.01 -19.22
C SER A 245 -15.86 -19.38 -17.81
N PHE A 246 -15.23 -18.21 -17.65
CA PHE A 246 -15.21 -17.41 -16.42
C PHE A 246 -16.60 -17.23 -15.78
N SER A 247 -17.62 -16.98 -16.62
CA SER A 247 -19.00 -16.70 -16.19
C SER A 247 -19.88 -17.95 -16.07
N THR A 248 -19.34 -19.16 -16.27
CA THR A 248 -20.14 -20.41 -16.23
C THR A 248 -20.51 -20.81 -14.80
N TYR A 249 -19.59 -20.63 -13.84
CA TYR A 249 -19.80 -21.00 -12.44
C TYR A 249 -19.52 -19.82 -11.52
N THR A 250 -20.50 -19.50 -10.67
CA THR A 250 -20.40 -18.45 -9.64
C THR A 250 -20.45 -19.00 -8.21
N ASP A 251 -20.81 -20.27 -8.03
CA ASP A 251 -20.67 -21.01 -6.78
C ASP A 251 -19.39 -21.87 -6.78
N LYS A 252 -18.75 -21.98 -5.61
CA LYS A 252 -17.50 -22.73 -5.45
C LYS A 252 -17.69 -24.24 -5.47
N ALA A 253 -18.76 -24.77 -4.89
CA ALA A 253 -19.01 -26.22 -4.84
C ALA A 253 -19.40 -26.76 -6.23
N ASP A 254 -20.21 -26.02 -7.00
CA ASP A 254 -20.49 -26.35 -8.41
C ASP A 254 -19.22 -26.28 -9.27
N LEU A 255 -18.38 -25.26 -9.09
CA LEU A 255 -17.10 -25.11 -9.80
C LEU A 255 -16.13 -26.28 -9.51
N VAL A 256 -15.93 -26.64 -8.24
CA VAL A 256 -15.07 -27.78 -7.87
C VAL A 256 -15.64 -29.10 -8.40
N SER A 257 -16.97 -29.29 -8.32
CA SER A 257 -17.63 -30.46 -8.90
C SER A 257 -17.45 -30.55 -10.42
N ALA A 258 -17.46 -29.42 -11.12
CA ALA A 258 -17.19 -29.38 -12.56
C ALA A 258 -15.75 -29.80 -12.89
N ILE A 259 -14.77 -29.35 -12.08
CA ILE A 259 -13.35 -29.69 -12.25
C ILE A 259 -13.11 -31.17 -12.01
N ASP A 260 -13.63 -31.73 -10.91
CA ASP A 260 -13.43 -33.14 -10.57
C ASP A 260 -13.95 -34.09 -11.67
N ASN A 261 -15.02 -33.69 -12.38
CA ASN A 261 -15.60 -34.42 -13.51
C ASN A 261 -14.83 -34.27 -14.84
N ILE A 262 -13.85 -33.36 -14.95
CA ILE A 262 -13.00 -33.26 -16.15
C ILE A 262 -12.25 -34.60 -16.33
N SER A 263 -12.27 -35.12 -17.55
CA SER A 263 -11.60 -36.36 -17.95
C SER A 263 -10.43 -36.09 -18.91
N PRO A 264 -9.33 -36.88 -18.84
CA PRO A 264 -8.15 -36.73 -19.70
C PRO A 264 -8.41 -37.16 -21.15
N ILE A 265 -7.53 -36.78 -22.08
CA ILE A 265 -7.69 -37.00 -23.53
C ILE A 265 -6.38 -37.46 -24.19
N MET A 266 -6.31 -38.74 -24.59
CA MET A 266 -5.12 -39.34 -25.21
C MET A 266 -4.57 -38.52 -26.39
N GLY A 267 -3.32 -38.05 -26.27
CA GLY A 267 -2.61 -37.32 -27.32
C GLY A 267 -1.20 -36.90 -26.92
N PRO A 268 -0.44 -36.25 -27.83
CA PRO A 268 0.76 -35.47 -27.50
C PRO A 268 0.38 -34.22 -26.68
N SER A 269 1.37 -33.38 -26.35
CA SER A 269 1.18 -32.23 -25.44
C SER A 269 1.41 -30.91 -26.19
N TYR A 270 0.41 -30.47 -26.99
CA TYR A 270 0.49 -29.22 -27.77
C TYR A 270 0.01 -28.01 -26.96
N LEU A 271 0.84 -27.54 -26.02
CA LEU A 271 0.56 -26.36 -25.21
C LEU A 271 0.47 -25.07 -26.05
N ASP A 272 1.14 -25.02 -27.20
CA ASP A 272 1.06 -23.93 -28.18
C ASP A 272 -0.38 -23.63 -28.59
N LYS A 273 -1.19 -24.66 -28.87
CA LYS A 273 -2.60 -24.51 -29.23
C LYS A 273 -3.45 -23.94 -28.09
N ALA A 274 -3.16 -24.35 -26.86
CA ALA A 274 -3.86 -23.87 -25.67
C ALA A 274 -3.54 -22.38 -25.42
N LEU A 275 -2.29 -21.99 -25.65
CA LEU A 275 -1.85 -20.60 -25.54
C LEU A 275 -2.35 -19.72 -26.69
N ASP A 276 -2.45 -20.24 -27.92
CA ASP A 276 -3.15 -19.54 -29.01
C ASP A 276 -4.63 -19.35 -28.69
N LYS A 277 -5.31 -20.40 -28.19
CA LYS A 277 -6.70 -20.31 -27.78
C LYS A 277 -6.91 -19.33 -26.61
N ALA A 278 -5.98 -19.25 -25.67
CA ALA A 278 -6.01 -18.27 -24.59
C ALA A 278 -5.98 -16.82 -25.10
N LYS A 279 -5.36 -16.52 -26.26
CA LYS A 279 -5.39 -15.17 -26.88
C LYS A 279 -6.78 -14.74 -27.32
N GLU A 280 -7.71 -15.69 -27.54
CA GLU A 280 -9.13 -15.44 -27.79
C GLU A 280 -9.93 -15.33 -26.47
N VAL A 281 -9.63 -16.17 -25.48
CA VAL A 281 -10.31 -16.18 -24.17
C VAL A 281 -10.08 -14.86 -23.41
N PHE A 282 -8.86 -14.32 -23.45
CA PHE A 282 -8.56 -12.96 -22.96
C PHE A 282 -8.84 -11.85 -24.00
N GLY A 283 -9.63 -12.14 -25.04
CA GLY A 283 -10.01 -11.20 -26.08
C GLY A 283 -11.27 -10.39 -25.75
N ILE A 284 -11.24 -9.09 -26.03
CA ILE A 284 -12.30 -8.10 -25.73
C ILE A 284 -13.69 -8.43 -26.33
N SER A 285 -13.76 -9.38 -27.26
CA SER A 285 -14.99 -9.70 -28.03
C SER A 285 -15.32 -11.20 -28.09
N SER A 286 -14.81 -12.05 -27.19
CA SER A 286 -15.15 -13.47 -27.17
C SER A 286 -16.34 -13.78 -26.23
N SER A 287 -17.13 -14.81 -26.58
CA SER A 287 -18.20 -15.35 -25.73
C SER A 287 -17.68 -16.09 -24.49
N PHE A 288 -16.36 -16.12 -24.31
CA PHE A 288 -15.62 -16.70 -23.19
C PHE A 288 -14.82 -15.61 -22.45
N GLY A 289 -15.10 -14.34 -22.74
CA GLY A 289 -14.20 -13.21 -22.50
C GLY A 289 -13.96 -12.86 -21.03
N ALA A 290 -12.69 -12.60 -20.70
CA ALA A 290 -12.30 -11.99 -19.44
C ALA A 290 -12.79 -10.54 -19.33
N ARG A 291 -13.13 -10.10 -18.11
CA ARG A 291 -13.50 -8.74 -17.72
C ARG A 291 -12.32 -7.80 -17.97
N ALA A 292 -12.57 -6.69 -18.66
CA ALA A 292 -11.52 -5.81 -19.19
C ALA A 292 -10.88 -4.84 -18.15
N GLN A 293 -11.29 -4.89 -16.88
CA GLN A 293 -10.83 -3.99 -15.81
C GLN A 293 -10.54 -4.74 -14.49
N VAL A 294 -10.20 -6.03 -14.58
CA VAL A 294 -9.78 -6.86 -13.44
C VAL A 294 -8.39 -7.42 -13.71
N PHE A 295 -7.71 -7.95 -12.67
CA PHE A 295 -6.44 -8.63 -12.88
C PHE A 295 -6.65 -9.94 -13.65
N GLN A 296 -5.84 -10.19 -14.68
CA GLN A 296 -5.98 -11.37 -15.55
C GLN A 296 -4.79 -12.31 -15.37
N TYR A 297 -5.08 -13.54 -14.95
CA TYR A 297 -4.10 -14.59 -14.68
C TYR A 297 -4.32 -15.79 -15.59
N LEU A 298 -3.22 -16.35 -16.07
CA LEU A 298 -3.17 -17.63 -16.78
C LEU A 298 -2.30 -18.59 -15.98
N ILE A 299 -2.87 -19.69 -15.49
CA ILE A 299 -2.15 -20.70 -14.71
C ILE A 299 -2.04 -21.98 -15.54
N ILE A 300 -0.83 -22.32 -15.96
CA ILE A 300 -0.54 -23.54 -16.72
C ILE A 300 -0.14 -24.62 -15.72
N VAL A 301 -0.86 -25.75 -15.70
CA VAL A 301 -0.59 -26.90 -14.83
C VAL A 301 -0.26 -28.10 -15.72
N SER A 302 1.00 -28.56 -15.70
CA SER A 302 1.50 -29.65 -16.53
C SER A 302 2.54 -30.50 -15.77
N ASP A 303 2.64 -31.77 -16.15
CA ASP A 303 3.55 -32.77 -15.61
C ASP A 303 4.78 -33.04 -16.52
N GLY A 304 4.90 -32.37 -17.67
CA GLY A 304 5.88 -32.72 -18.69
C GLY A 304 6.41 -31.59 -19.59
N LEU A 305 6.72 -31.96 -20.83
CA LEU A 305 7.30 -31.13 -21.89
C LEU A 305 6.24 -30.80 -22.96
N SER A 306 6.20 -29.56 -23.44
CA SER A 306 5.44 -29.27 -24.66
C SER A 306 6.09 -29.91 -25.87
N THR A 307 5.28 -30.40 -26.80
CA THR A 307 5.75 -30.91 -28.09
C THR A 307 6.25 -29.78 -29.00
N LEU A 308 5.77 -28.54 -28.82
CA LEU A 308 6.13 -27.35 -29.61
C LEU A 308 6.46 -26.16 -28.68
N ARG A 309 7.56 -26.33 -27.94
CA ARG A 309 8.00 -25.39 -26.90
C ARG A 309 8.34 -23.98 -27.40
N THR A 310 8.96 -23.83 -28.57
CA THR A 310 9.37 -22.50 -29.08
C THR A 310 8.14 -21.64 -29.38
N GLU A 311 7.13 -22.28 -29.96
CA GLU A 311 5.82 -21.76 -30.30
C GLU A 311 5.04 -21.41 -29.02
N ALA A 312 4.99 -22.33 -28.06
CA ALA A 312 4.37 -22.10 -26.75
C ALA A 312 5.00 -20.90 -26.00
N VAL A 313 6.33 -20.79 -25.97
CA VAL A 313 7.03 -19.66 -25.31
C VAL A 313 6.72 -18.32 -26.01
N LYS A 314 6.69 -18.29 -27.34
CA LYS A 314 6.31 -17.10 -28.13
C LYS A 314 4.86 -16.67 -27.88
N ASP A 315 3.97 -17.63 -27.67
CA ASP A 315 2.56 -17.37 -27.45
C ASP A 315 2.25 -16.95 -26.01
N ALA A 316 2.94 -17.54 -25.03
CA ALA A 316 3.00 -17.03 -23.66
C ALA A 316 3.56 -15.60 -23.63
N GLN A 317 4.62 -15.28 -24.37
CA GLN A 317 5.13 -13.90 -24.52
C GLN A 317 4.06 -12.95 -25.10
N THR A 318 3.27 -13.41 -26.06
CA THR A 318 2.17 -12.61 -26.64
C THR A 318 1.09 -12.29 -25.62
N LEU A 319 0.79 -13.21 -24.70
CA LEU A 319 -0.16 -13.00 -23.60
C LEU A 319 0.42 -12.07 -22.53
N LYS A 320 1.68 -12.28 -22.13
CA LYS A 320 2.42 -11.42 -21.19
C LYS A 320 2.47 -9.96 -21.66
N ASN A 321 2.70 -9.74 -22.95
CA ASN A 321 2.71 -8.41 -23.56
C ASN A 321 1.33 -7.71 -23.61
N ARG A 322 0.23 -8.42 -23.29
CA ARG A 322 -1.11 -7.84 -23.09
C ARG A 322 -1.43 -7.51 -21.62
N GLY A 323 -0.50 -7.76 -20.70
CA GLY A 323 -0.68 -7.55 -19.26
C GLY A 323 -1.20 -8.77 -18.49
N ILE A 324 -1.40 -9.91 -19.17
CA ILE A 324 -1.85 -11.16 -18.54
C ILE A 324 -0.69 -11.79 -17.78
N LYS A 325 -0.88 -12.11 -16.49
CA LYS A 325 0.15 -12.74 -15.66
C LYS A 325 0.14 -14.25 -15.86
N VAL A 326 1.20 -14.80 -16.42
CA VAL A 326 1.37 -16.24 -16.67
C VAL A 326 2.11 -16.86 -15.48
N LEU A 327 1.44 -17.80 -14.83
CA LEU A 327 1.96 -18.65 -13.75
C LEU A 327 2.08 -20.07 -14.30
N THR A 328 3.04 -20.84 -13.77
CA THR A 328 3.27 -22.23 -14.18
C THR A 328 3.43 -23.12 -12.96
N VAL A 329 2.73 -24.24 -12.90
CA VAL A 329 2.84 -25.25 -11.84
C VAL A 329 3.28 -26.57 -12.45
N GLY A 330 4.47 -27.04 -12.05
CA GLY A 330 5.05 -28.30 -12.50
C GLY A 330 4.72 -29.47 -11.58
N ASN A 331 4.06 -30.50 -12.12
CA ASN A 331 3.58 -31.65 -11.35
C ASN A 331 4.42 -32.92 -11.60
N GLY A 332 5.40 -33.18 -10.71
CA GLY A 332 6.19 -34.41 -10.71
C GLY A 332 7.64 -34.26 -11.18
N GLU A 333 8.35 -35.39 -11.26
CA GLU A 333 9.82 -35.44 -11.35
C GLU A 333 10.38 -35.31 -12.79
N GLN A 334 9.54 -35.19 -13.82
CA GLN A 334 9.95 -35.21 -15.24
C GLN A 334 9.62 -33.91 -16.01
N VAL A 335 9.12 -32.89 -15.31
CA VAL A 335 8.80 -31.57 -15.86
C VAL A 335 10.05 -30.89 -16.45
N ASP A 336 9.98 -30.30 -17.66
CA ASP A 336 11.05 -29.40 -18.10
C ASP A 336 10.90 -28.03 -17.45
N GLN A 337 11.66 -27.90 -16.38
CA GLN A 337 11.72 -26.73 -15.52
C GLN A 337 12.32 -25.49 -16.21
N THR A 338 13.03 -25.66 -17.33
CA THR A 338 13.47 -24.54 -18.17
C THR A 338 12.35 -24.06 -19.11
N GLU A 339 11.38 -24.90 -19.48
CA GLU A 339 10.20 -24.51 -20.23
C GLU A 339 9.26 -23.67 -19.38
N LEU A 340 8.93 -24.13 -18.17
CA LEU A 340 8.06 -23.40 -17.24
C LEU A 340 8.57 -21.98 -16.96
N LEU A 341 9.88 -21.82 -16.77
CA LEU A 341 10.54 -20.52 -16.59
C LEU A 341 10.43 -19.58 -17.81
N GLN A 342 10.35 -20.12 -19.02
CA GLN A 342 10.19 -19.33 -20.25
C GLN A 342 8.73 -18.96 -20.52
N LEU A 343 7.79 -19.80 -20.08
CA LEU A 343 6.34 -19.58 -20.14
C LEU A 343 5.86 -18.53 -19.12
N ALA A 344 6.31 -18.61 -17.87
CA ALA A 344 5.90 -17.71 -16.78
C ALA A 344 6.24 -16.22 -17.02
N THR A 345 5.55 -15.30 -16.32
CA THR A 345 5.80 -13.84 -16.38
C THR A 345 7.16 -13.45 -15.79
N ALA A 346 7.60 -14.15 -14.75
CA ALA A 346 8.89 -14.04 -14.09
C ALA A 346 9.15 -15.31 -13.28
N SER A 347 10.38 -15.47 -12.79
CA SER A 347 10.80 -16.65 -12.01
C SER A 347 9.94 -16.88 -10.75
N GLN A 348 9.45 -15.82 -10.10
CA GLN A 348 8.58 -15.90 -8.93
C GLN A 348 7.17 -16.46 -9.19
N TYR A 349 6.78 -16.67 -10.46
CA TYR A 349 5.49 -17.27 -10.85
C TYR A 349 5.64 -18.74 -11.31
N VAL A 350 6.79 -19.36 -11.02
CA VAL A 350 7.07 -20.78 -11.28
C VAL A 350 6.98 -21.57 -9.98
N PHE A 351 6.06 -22.53 -9.93
CA PHE A 351 5.72 -23.32 -8.75
C PHE A 351 5.80 -24.83 -9.03
N SER A 352 5.69 -25.64 -7.98
CA SER A 352 5.63 -27.09 -8.04
C SER A 352 4.34 -27.58 -7.37
N GLY A 353 3.77 -28.69 -7.84
CA GLY A 353 2.59 -29.31 -7.19
C GLY A 353 2.84 -29.65 -5.72
N GLY A 354 1.82 -29.49 -4.88
CA GLY A 354 1.94 -29.57 -3.42
C GLY A 354 2.47 -28.30 -2.75
N LYS A 355 2.53 -27.17 -3.49
CA LYS A 355 2.82 -25.81 -2.98
C LYS A 355 1.79 -24.79 -3.47
N GLU A 356 0.52 -25.16 -3.43
CA GLU A 356 -0.59 -24.32 -3.86
C GLU A 356 -0.76 -23.05 -2.99
N ASP A 357 -0.29 -23.09 -1.75
CA ASP A 357 -0.08 -21.94 -0.86
C ASP A 357 0.73 -20.82 -1.54
N ASP A 358 1.95 -21.11 -1.98
CA ASP A 358 2.84 -20.14 -2.65
C ASP A 358 2.16 -19.53 -3.89
N THR A 359 1.45 -20.38 -4.65
CA THR A 359 0.75 -19.97 -5.89
C THR A 359 -0.40 -19.01 -5.59
N THR A 360 -1.18 -19.31 -4.54
CA THR A 360 -2.34 -18.50 -4.15
C THR A 360 -1.91 -17.20 -3.48
N ASN A 361 -0.89 -17.23 -2.63
CA ASN A 361 -0.39 -16.07 -1.91
C ASN A 361 0.06 -14.96 -2.87
N VAL A 362 0.78 -15.30 -3.94
CA VAL A 362 1.21 -14.33 -4.97
C VAL A 362 0.00 -13.66 -5.64
N ILE A 363 -1.05 -14.41 -5.97
CA ILE A 363 -2.27 -13.85 -6.59
C ILE A 363 -2.98 -12.88 -5.62
N LEU A 364 -3.06 -13.21 -4.33
CA LEU A 364 -3.79 -12.41 -3.35
C LEU A 364 -3.03 -11.16 -2.90
N ILE A 365 -1.70 -11.23 -2.74
CA ILE A 365 -0.82 -10.06 -2.49
C ILE A 365 -1.01 -9.00 -3.58
N GLU A 366 -1.14 -9.43 -4.84
CA GLU A 366 -1.25 -8.52 -5.99
C GLU A 366 -2.66 -7.97 -6.24
N THR A 367 -3.68 -8.59 -5.64
CA THR A 367 -5.09 -8.25 -5.89
C THR A 367 -5.79 -7.64 -4.66
N VAL A 368 -5.13 -7.58 -3.50
CA VAL A 368 -5.61 -6.86 -2.31
C VAL A 368 -5.25 -5.36 -2.37
N ASN A 369 -6.08 -4.52 -1.75
CA ASN A 369 -5.77 -3.10 -1.60
C ASN A 369 -4.54 -2.91 -0.68
N THR A 370 -3.54 -2.14 -1.13
CA THR A 370 -2.31 -1.87 -0.36
C THR A 370 -2.54 -1.12 0.94
N SER A 371 -3.67 -0.42 1.11
CA SER A 371 -4.04 0.23 2.37
C SER A 371 -4.55 -0.77 3.43
N CYS A 372 -4.86 -2.00 3.02
CA CYS A 372 -5.39 -3.05 3.88
C CYS A 372 -4.34 -4.07 4.35
N THR A 373 -3.06 -3.83 4.07
CA THR A 373 -1.98 -4.76 4.41
C THR A 373 -0.67 -4.06 4.70
N ASP A 374 -0.02 -4.42 5.80
CA ASP A 374 1.32 -3.96 6.19
C ASP A 374 2.44 -4.64 5.36
N CYS A 375 2.12 -5.20 4.19
CA CYS A 375 3.07 -5.73 3.21
C CYS A 375 4.01 -4.62 2.68
N LEU A 376 5.12 -4.37 3.39
CA LEU A 376 6.10 -3.37 2.99
C LEU A 376 6.98 -3.89 1.85
N LEU A 377 7.17 -3.08 0.81
CA LEU A 377 8.17 -3.35 -0.23
C LEU A 377 9.56 -3.05 0.33
N ASN A 378 10.15 -4.07 0.94
CA ASN A 378 11.42 -3.99 1.63
C ASN A 378 12.59 -4.08 0.62
N THR A 379 13.32 -2.97 0.53
CA THR A 379 14.46 -2.75 -0.37
C THR A 379 15.81 -2.98 0.31
N MET A 380 15.89 -3.30 1.59
CA MET A 380 17.17 -3.70 2.19
C MET A 380 17.51 -5.12 1.73
N THR A 381 18.64 -5.29 1.04
CA THR A 381 19.09 -6.60 0.55
C THR A 381 20.57 -6.78 0.84
N ASP A 382 20.92 -7.97 1.31
CA ASP A 382 22.27 -8.37 1.67
C ASP A 382 22.62 -9.61 0.84
N MET A 383 23.51 -9.44 -0.13
CA MET A 383 23.76 -10.40 -1.21
C MET A 383 25.17 -10.97 -1.11
N VAL A 384 25.30 -12.27 -0.81
CA VAL A 384 26.58 -12.97 -0.67
C VAL A 384 26.84 -13.84 -1.90
N PHE A 385 27.94 -13.55 -2.59
CA PHE A 385 28.40 -14.34 -3.73
C PHE A 385 29.39 -15.43 -3.29
N VAL A 386 29.14 -16.68 -3.67
CA VAL A 386 30.04 -17.81 -3.43
C VAL A 386 30.58 -18.28 -4.78
N VAL A 387 31.91 -18.29 -4.95
CA VAL A 387 32.55 -18.63 -6.23
C VAL A 387 33.46 -19.85 -6.11
N ASP A 388 33.17 -20.88 -6.90
CA ASP A 388 34.01 -22.07 -7.07
C ASP A 388 35.30 -21.70 -7.84
N ILE A 389 36.45 -21.85 -7.19
CA ILE A 389 37.77 -21.59 -7.77
C ILE A 389 38.56 -22.88 -8.06
N SER A 390 37.95 -24.06 -7.97
CA SER A 390 38.65 -25.36 -7.98
C SER A 390 39.09 -25.88 -9.35
N LYS A 391 38.69 -25.23 -10.47
CA LYS A 391 38.75 -25.79 -11.84
C LYS A 391 39.14 -24.76 -12.90
N HIS A 392 39.42 -25.25 -14.12
CA HIS A 392 40.03 -24.55 -15.26
C HIS A 392 39.69 -23.06 -15.44
N GLN A 393 40.74 -22.28 -15.73
CA GLN A 393 40.73 -20.82 -15.89
C GLN A 393 39.71 -20.27 -16.90
N THR A 394 39.36 -21.02 -17.94
CA THR A 394 38.32 -20.64 -18.91
C THR A 394 36.92 -20.57 -18.30
N VAL A 395 36.61 -21.47 -17.35
CA VAL A 395 35.34 -21.47 -16.62
C VAL A 395 35.33 -20.34 -15.59
N LEU A 396 36.45 -20.13 -14.88
CA LEU A 396 36.56 -19.01 -13.94
C LEU A 396 36.32 -17.67 -14.64
N GLN A 397 36.88 -17.44 -15.82
CA GLN A 397 36.64 -16.19 -16.55
C GLN A 397 35.15 -15.96 -16.85
N GLN A 398 34.45 -16.98 -17.35
CA GLN A 398 32.99 -16.92 -17.58
C GLN A 398 32.22 -16.61 -16.29
N THR A 399 32.61 -17.23 -15.16
CA THR A 399 32.06 -16.92 -13.83
C THR A 399 32.28 -15.46 -13.44
N LEU A 400 33.46 -14.90 -13.69
CA LEU A 400 33.79 -13.52 -13.30
C LEU A 400 33.14 -12.45 -14.18
N ASP A 401 32.94 -12.73 -15.47
CA ASP A 401 32.23 -11.84 -16.37
C ASP A 401 30.73 -11.77 -16.02
N ALA A 402 30.13 -12.91 -15.70
CA ALA A 402 28.74 -12.99 -15.24
C ALA A 402 28.53 -12.42 -13.82
N LEU A 403 29.45 -12.69 -12.89
CA LEU A 403 29.46 -12.09 -11.56
C LEU A 403 29.51 -10.56 -11.64
N LYS A 404 30.31 -10.02 -12.57
CA LYS A 404 30.42 -8.57 -12.82
C LYS A 404 29.10 -7.97 -13.32
N ASP A 405 28.45 -8.60 -14.30
CA ASP A 405 27.15 -8.16 -14.84
C ASP A 405 26.05 -8.20 -13.76
N LEU A 406 25.98 -9.30 -12.99
CA LEU A 406 25.00 -9.46 -11.91
C LEU A 406 25.22 -8.45 -10.76
N ILE A 407 26.46 -8.26 -10.28
CA ILE A 407 26.76 -7.24 -9.25
C ILE A 407 26.41 -5.84 -9.77
N TYR A 408 26.77 -5.52 -11.03
CA TYR A 408 26.45 -4.22 -11.61
C TYR A 408 24.95 -3.98 -11.61
N LYS A 409 24.16 -4.91 -12.16
CA LYS A 409 22.70 -4.78 -12.27
C LYS A 409 21.98 -4.80 -10.93
N ALA A 410 22.42 -5.62 -9.98
CA ALA A 410 21.83 -5.67 -8.64
C ALA A 410 21.95 -4.31 -7.92
N LEU A 411 23.13 -3.67 -8.02
CA LEU A 411 23.39 -2.35 -7.42
C LEU A 411 22.73 -1.19 -8.20
N ASP A 412 22.51 -1.35 -9.51
CA ASP A 412 21.82 -0.36 -10.36
C ASP A 412 20.29 -0.40 -10.16
N TYR A 413 19.72 -1.61 -10.01
CA TYR A 413 18.28 -1.84 -9.76
C TYR A 413 17.88 -1.57 -8.31
N ASN A 414 18.68 -2.03 -7.34
CA ASN A 414 18.49 -1.74 -5.92
C ASN A 414 19.78 -1.18 -5.28
N PRO A 415 19.92 0.16 -5.24
CA PRO A 415 21.06 0.85 -4.62
C PRO A 415 21.26 0.61 -3.12
N ASN A 416 20.29 -0.01 -2.43
CA ASN A 416 20.37 -0.35 -1.01
C ASN A 416 20.97 -1.75 -0.78
N THR A 417 21.37 -2.46 -1.84
CA THR A 417 22.00 -3.79 -1.77
C THR A 417 23.43 -3.72 -1.18
N GLN A 418 23.71 -4.47 -0.11
CA GLN A 418 25.07 -4.76 0.36
C GLN A 418 25.59 -6.04 -0.30
N VAL A 419 26.90 -6.11 -0.56
CA VAL A 419 27.52 -7.22 -1.31
C VAL A 419 28.70 -7.81 -0.54
N GLY A 420 28.61 -9.10 -0.22
CA GLY A 420 29.69 -9.91 0.35
C GLY A 420 30.20 -10.93 -0.67
N MET A 421 31.43 -11.42 -0.47
CA MET A 421 32.01 -12.43 -1.36
C MET A 421 32.82 -13.48 -0.60
N VAL A 422 32.58 -14.74 -0.93
CA VAL A 422 33.28 -15.93 -0.48
C VAL A 422 33.81 -16.69 -1.71
N THR A 423 35.01 -17.24 -1.62
CA THR A 423 35.57 -18.15 -2.62
C THR A 423 35.75 -19.53 -2.00
N PHE A 424 35.56 -20.60 -2.77
CA PHE A 424 35.75 -21.95 -2.25
C PHE A 424 36.40 -22.92 -3.25
N ASP A 425 37.16 -23.86 -2.70
CA ASP A 425 37.55 -25.10 -3.36
C ASP A 425 37.24 -26.28 -2.44
N LEU A 426 38.23 -26.99 -1.90
CA LEU A 426 38.06 -27.94 -0.80
C LEU A 426 37.64 -27.21 0.50
N THR A 427 38.02 -25.94 0.62
CA THR A 427 37.73 -25.05 1.74
C THR A 427 37.15 -23.72 1.26
N ALA A 428 36.27 -23.11 2.04
CA ALA A 428 35.76 -21.76 1.78
C ALA A 428 36.61 -20.69 2.48
N THR A 429 36.59 -19.47 1.94
CA THR A 429 37.32 -18.31 2.47
C THR A 429 36.53 -17.04 2.19
N LEU A 430 36.29 -16.24 3.23
CA LEU A 430 35.69 -14.91 3.08
C LEU A 430 36.68 -13.97 2.40
N LYS A 431 36.28 -13.39 1.27
CA LYS A 431 37.09 -12.44 0.50
C LYS A 431 36.80 -11.00 0.91
N PHE A 432 35.53 -10.66 1.12
CA PHE A 432 35.10 -9.43 1.80
C PHE A 432 33.69 -9.58 2.37
N ASN A 433 33.40 -8.87 3.47
CA ASN A 433 32.09 -8.88 4.11
C ASN A 433 31.13 -7.85 3.48
N LEU A 434 29.82 -8.04 3.68
CA LEU A 434 28.70 -7.22 3.18
C LEU A 434 28.87 -5.70 3.37
N ASN A 435 29.51 -5.30 4.47
CA ASN A 435 29.71 -3.91 4.87
C ASN A 435 31.12 -3.34 4.56
N GLN A 436 32.00 -4.14 3.93
CA GLN A 436 33.40 -3.76 3.70
C GLN A 436 33.58 -2.76 2.54
N TYR A 437 32.71 -2.82 1.53
CA TYR A 437 32.71 -1.90 0.39
C TYR A 437 31.27 -1.46 0.08
N THR A 438 31.03 -0.16 0.07
CA THR A 438 29.72 0.46 -0.28
C THR A 438 29.73 1.12 -1.66
N ASP A 439 30.87 1.13 -2.32
CA ASP A 439 31.15 1.78 -3.59
C ASP A 439 31.18 0.71 -4.69
N ARG A 440 30.30 0.84 -5.69
CA ARG A 440 30.11 -0.16 -6.76
C ARG A 440 31.42 -0.52 -7.45
N ASP A 441 32.24 0.48 -7.77
CA ASP A 441 33.46 0.26 -8.54
C ASP A 441 34.54 -0.40 -7.67
N LYS A 442 34.57 -0.13 -6.35
CA LYS A 442 35.38 -0.90 -5.39
C LYS A 442 34.88 -2.33 -5.21
N ILE A 443 33.57 -2.58 -5.18
CA ILE A 443 33.02 -3.95 -5.11
C ILE A 443 33.44 -4.74 -6.36
N LEU A 444 33.24 -4.16 -7.55
CA LEU A 444 33.60 -4.79 -8.84
C LEU A 444 35.12 -5.00 -8.99
N LEU A 445 35.95 -4.10 -8.47
CA LEU A 445 37.40 -4.24 -8.47
C LEU A 445 37.87 -5.36 -7.51
N ASN A 446 37.39 -5.35 -6.27
CA ASN A 446 37.81 -6.33 -5.25
C ASN A 446 37.19 -7.72 -5.47
N SER A 447 36.05 -7.84 -6.16
CA SER A 447 35.53 -9.15 -6.57
C SER A 447 36.47 -9.87 -7.54
N GLN A 448 37.18 -9.15 -8.42
CA GLN A 448 38.08 -9.75 -9.41
C GLN A 448 39.54 -9.90 -8.93
N ILE A 449 40.08 -8.98 -8.12
CA ILE A 449 41.50 -9.01 -7.68
C ILE A 449 41.87 -10.34 -6.99
N GLY A 450 43.01 -10.91 -7.36
CA GLY A 450 43.64 -12.03 -6.64
C GLY A 450 42.97 -13.40 -6.81
N LEU A 451 42.00 -13.55 -7.72
CA LEU A 451 41.42 -14.86 -8.01
C LEU A 451 42.31 -15.68 -8.94
N ALA A 452 42.65 -16.89 -8.50
CA ALA A 452 43.38 -17.89 -9.26
C ALA A 452 42.72 -19.25 -9.05
N THR A 453 42.76 -20.10 -10.09
CA THR A 453 42.18 -21.44 -10.03
C THR A 453 43.10 -22.41 -9.30
N THR A 454 42.56 -23.18 -8.37
CA THR A 454 43.29 -24.28 -7.71
C THR A 454 43.10 -25.59 -8.49
N ASN A 455 43.78 -26.66 -8.05
CA ASN A 455 43.62 -28.02 -8.59
C ASN A 455 42.87 -28.95 -7.60
N GLN A 456 42.16 -28.38 -6.63
CA GLN A 456 41.41 -29.14 -5.62
C GLN A 456 40.06 -29.64 -6.16
N LYS A 457 39.29 -30.32 -5.32
CA LYS A 457 37.87 -30.59 -5.59
C LYS A 457 37.01 -29.55 -4.86
N SER A 458 36.01 -28.98 -5.54
CA SER A 458 34.99 -28.17 -4.86
C SER A 458 34.20 -28.97 -3.82
N ASN A 459 34.00 -28.37 -2.66
CA ASN A 459 33.23 -28.88 -1.52
C ASN A 459 32.10 -27.89 -1.21
N ILE A 460 30.96 -28.06 -1.92
CA ILE A 460 29.85 -27.10 -1.86
C ILE A 460 29.19 -27.11 -0.48
N THR A 461 29.05 -28.27 0.17
CA THR A 461 28.52 -28.40 1.54
C THR A 461 29.29 -27.52 2.52
N ALA A 462 30.62 -27.62 2.56
CA ALA A 462 31.44 -26.80 3.46
C ALA A 462 31.39 -25.30 3.13
N ALA A 463 31.17 -24.93 1.86
CA ALA A 463 30.97 -23.54 1.47
C ALA A 463 29.62 -22.99 1.95
N LEU A 464 28.54 -23.77 1.86
CA LEU A 464 27.24 -23.39 2.41
C LEU A 464 27.28 -23.23 3.94
N THR A 465 27.88 -24.19 4.66
CA THR A 465 28.08 -24.08 6.12
C THR A 465 28.87 -22.83 6.50
N PHE A 466 30.02 -22.60 5.86
CA PHE A 466 30.86 -21.43 6.12
C PHE A 466 30.10 -20.11 5.91
N VAL A 467 29.26 -20.04 4.87
CA VAL A 467 28.46 -18.84 4.55
C VAL A 467 27.30 -18.65 5.52
N ARG A 468 26.63 -19.73 5.94
CA ARG A 468 25.59 -19.68 6.96
C ARG A 468 26.14 -19.14 8.29
N GLU A 469 27.36 -19.52 8.64
CA GLU A 469 28.05 -19.08 9.87
C GLU A 469 28.72 -17.70 9.77
N ASN A 470 29.27 -17.31 8.62
CA ASN A 470 30.16 -16.14 8.50
C ASN A 470 29.75 -15.11 7.42
N GLY A 471 28.91 -15.48 6.47
CA GLY A 471 28.62 -14.66 5.28
C GLY A 471 27.59 -13.55 5.49
N PHE A 472 26.57 -13.80 6.30
CA PHE A 472 25.47 -12.86 6.57
C PHE A 472 25.65 -12.04 7.85
N ASN A 473 26.89 -11.72 8.21
CA ASN A 473 27.22 -10.93 9.40
C ASN A 473 27.13 -9.42 9.07
N SER A 474 25.91 -8.87 9.15
CA SER A 474 25.61 -7.45 8.89
C SER A 474 24.78 -6.82 10.01
N ASN A 475 24.68 -5.49 9.99
CA ASN A 475 23.87 -4.70 10.92
C ASN A 475 22.41 -4.52 10.43
N ARG A 476 21.92 -5.38 9.53
CA ARG A 476 20.61 -5.23 8.85
C ARG A 476 19.72 -6.45 9.11
N PRO A 477 19.08 -6.56 10.29
CA PRO A 477 18.28 -7.74 10.65
C PRO A 477 17.12 -7.98 9.69
N ASN A 478 16.50 -6.92 9.17
CA ASN A 478 15.38 -6.96 8.23
C ASN A 478 15.85 -6.86 6.76
N SER A 479 17.04 -7.34 6.42
CA SER A 479 17.47 -7.40 5.01
C SER A 479 17.03 -8.69 4.34
N ARG A 480 16.67 -8.63 3.05
CA ARG A 480 16.56 -9.82 2.21
C ARG A 480 17.93 -10.43 2.04
N LYS A 481 18.19 -11.53 2.75
CA LYS A 481 19.43 -12.29 2.59
C LYS A 481 19.35 -13.11 1.30
N MET A 482 20.27 -12.88 0.39
CA MET A 482 20.41 -13.63 -0.87
C MET A 482 21.79 -14.28 -0.93
N LEU A 483 21.83 -15.58 -1.19
CA LEU A 483 23.05 -16.34 -1.41
C LEU A 483 23.11 -16.77 -2.88
N VAL A 484 24.13 -16.35 -3.62
CA VAL A 484 24.30 -16.71 -5.04
C VAL A 484 25.57 -17.54 -5.22
N VAL A 485 25.40 -18.83 -5.48
CA VAL A 485 26.49 -19.82 -5.54
C VAL A 485 26.84 -20.16 -7.00
N PHE A 486 27.96 -19.62 -7.48
CA PHE A 486 28.55 -19.92 -8.77
C PHE A 486 29.43 -21.19 -8.70
N SER A 487 29.09 -22.23 -9.44
CA SER A 487 29.93 -23.42 -9.64
C SER A 487 29.69 -24.05 -11.02
N ASN A 488 30.62 -24.90 -11.45
CA ASN A 488 30.48 -25.75 -12.64
C ASN A 488 30.16 -27.20 -12.24
N LYS A 489 30.91 -27.77 -11.30
CA LYS A 489 30.78 -29.15 -10.81
C LYS A 489 31.22 -29.21 -9.37
N GLY A 490 30.61 -30.06 -8.56
CA GLY A 490 30.98 -30.25 -7.15
C GLY A 490 29.86 -30.84 -6.28
N TRP A 491 28.70 -31.08 -6.88
CA TRP A 491 27.44 -31.50 -6.27
C TRP A 491 27.42 -32.97 -5.79
N THR A 492 28.55 -33.51 -5.34
CA THR A 492 28.71 -34.94 -5.02
C THR A 492 28.18 -35.35 -3.63
N ASP A 493 27.81 -34.38 -2.79
CA ASP A 493 27.20 -34.58 -1.46
C ASP A 493 25.80 -33.98 -1.46
N VAL A 494 24.89 -34.57 -2.23
CA VAL A 494 23.52 -34.06 -2.46
C VAL A 494 22.79 -33.86 -1.13
N ASP A 495 22.87 -34.84 -0.23
CA ASP A 495 22.22 -34.78 1.08
C ASP A 495 22.81 -33.68 1.97
N GLY A 496 24.13 -33.45 1.93
CA GLY A 496 24.77 -32.36 2.67
C GLY A 496 24.39 -30.98 2.14
N ILE A 497 24.40 -30.81 0.82
CA ILE A 497 23.98 -29.57 0.17
C ILE A 497 22.50 -29.28 0.48
N LEU A 498 21.63 -30.30 0.43
CA LEU A 498 20.22 -30.19 0.82
C LEU A 498 20.04 -29.76 2.28
N ARG A 499 20.78 -30.38 3.23
CA ARG A 499 20.71 -30.02 4.66
C ARG A 499 21.14 -28.57 4.92
N GLU A 500 22.28 -28.14 4.40
CA GLU A 500 22.77 -26.78 4.63
C GLU A 500 21.91 -25.73 3.91
N ARG A 501 21.36 -26.05 2.74
CA ARG A 501 20.36 -25.23 2.03
C ARG A 501 19.04 -25.13 2.81
N GLN A 502 18.58 -26.21 3.44
CA GLN A 502 17.42 -26.19 4.33
C GLN A 502 17.69 -25.32 5.57
N ALA A 503 18.87 -25.41 6.18
CA ALA A 503 19.26 -24.56 7.32
C ALA A 503 19.34 -23.07 6.94
N LEU A 504 19.98 -22.75 5.80
CA LEU A 504 20.03 -21.38 5.25
C LEU A 504 18.62 -20.79 5.05
N ASN A 505 17.66 -21.59 4.59
CA ASN A 505 16.27 -21.17 4.45
C ASN A 505 15.56 -20.94 5.79
N MET A 506 15.85 -21.74 6.82
CA MET A 506 15.37 -21.48 8.19
C MET A 506 15.96 -20.18 8.76
N ASP A 507 17.16 -19.79 8.35
CA ASP A 507 17.80 -18.50 8.64
C ASP A 507 17.28 -17.33 7.75
N ASN A 508 16.21 -17.56 6.97
CA ASN A 508 15.60 -16.67 5.96
C ASN A 508 16.58 -16.19 4.86
N VAL A 509 17.46 -17.08 4.40
CA VAL A 509 18.33 -16.86 3.24
C VAL A 509 17.73 -17.50 1.99
N LEU A 510 17.54 -16.70 0.94
CA LEU A 510 17.22 -17.20 -0.39
C LEU A 510 18.49 -17.76 -1.05
N VAL A 511 18.54 -19.08 -1.27
CA VAL A 511 19.70 -19.77 -1.88
C VAL A 511 19.48 -19.98 -3.38
N VAL A 512 20.34 -19.36 -4.18
CA VAL A 512 20.35 -19.35 -5.65
C VAL A 512 21.61 -20.02 -6.17
N PHE A 513 21.47 -20.90 -7.15
CA PHE A 513 22.55 -21.67 -7.75
C PHE A 513 22.80 -21.23 -9.21
N VAL A 514 24.03 -20.84 -9.52
CA VAL A 514 24.46 -20.39 -10.85
C VAL A 514 25.45 -21.39 -11.43
N SER A 515 24.96 -22.21 -12.35
CA SER A 515 25.73 -23.22 -13.08
C SER A 515 26.45 -22.60 -14.27
N VAL A 516 27.79 -22.70 -14.32
CA VAL A 516 28.59 -22.02 -15.36
C VAL A 516 29.23 -23.00 -16.34
N GLY A 517 28.86 -22.92 -17.62
CA GLY A 517 29.48 -23.59 -18.75
C GLY A 517 28.99 -25.02 -19.03
N ARG A 518 29.17 -25.48 -20.28
CA ARG A 518 28.67 -26.75 -20.88
C ARG A 518 28.89 -28.06 -20.13
N SER A 519 29.62 -28.05 -19.02
CA SER A 519 29.89 -29.23 -18.19
C SER A 519 29.06 -29.27 -16.91
N ALA A 520 28.14 -28.33 -16.70
CA ALA A 520 27.40 -28.23 -15.45
C ALA A 520 26.45 -29.41 -15.18
N ASP A 521 26.39 -29.82 -13.92
CA ASP A 521 25.55 -30.92 -13.43
C ASP A 521 24.13 -30.42 -13.11
N LEU A 522 23.41 -29.99 -14.14
CA LEU A 522 22.12 -29.32 -13.97
C LEU A 522 21.09 -30.21 -13.26
N VAL A 523 21.09 -31.52 -13.51
CA VAL A 523 20.20 -32.48 -12.83
C VAL A 523 20.36 -32.39 -11.32
N THR A 524 21.60 -32.51 -10.83
CA THR A 524 21.87 -32.46 -9.39
C THR A 524 21.64 -31.06 -8.81
N VAL A 525 21.90 -30.00 -9.59
CA VAL A 525 21.61 -28.61 -9.18
C VAL A 525 20.11 -28.38 -8.98
N TYR A 526 19.26 -28.87 -9.88
CA TYR A 526 17.81 -28.82 -9.70
C TYR A 526 17.33 -29.68 -8.52
N THR A 527 18.00 -30.81 -8.22
CA THR A 527 17.69 -31.63 -7.03
C THR A 527 18.01 -30.93 -5.70
N VAL A 528 19.02 -30.07 -5.64
CA VAL A 528 19.40 -29.33 -4.41
C VAL A 528 18.77 -27.94 -4.30
N ALA A 529 18.10 -27.44 -5.34
CA ALA A 529 17.38 -26.17 -5.32
C ALA A 529 16.05 -26.30 -4.56
N GLU A 530 15.54 -25.19 -4.00
CA GLU A 530 14.20 -25.17 -3.43
C GLU A 530 13.11 -24.96 -4.48
N ARG A 531 13.43 -24.10 -5.45
CA ARG A 531 12.62 -23.78 -6.60
C ARG A 531 13.53 -23.73 -7.81
N VAL A 532 12.97 -24.07 -8.95
CA VAL A 532 13.64 -24.00 -10.25
C VAL A 532 14.00 -22.59 -10.66
N SER A 533 13.21 -21.62 -10.20
CA SER A 533 13.44 -20.19 -10.30
C SER A 533 14.68 -19.69 -9.53
N ASP A 534 15.30 -20.55 -8.73
CA ASP A 534 16.57 -20.31 -8.04
C ASP A 534 17.77 -20.94 -8.77
N VAL A 535 17.57 -21.56 -9.95
CA VAL A 535 18.64 -22.15 -10.76
C VAL A 535 18.86 -21.37 -12.06
N TYR A 536 20.11 -20.94 -12.25
CA TYR A 536 20.55 -20.15 -13.38
C TYR A 536 21.66 -20.92 -14.12
N PHE A 537 21.65 -20.90 -15.44
CA PHE A 537 22.68 -21.52 -16.28
C PHE A 537 23.31 -20.50 -17.21
N ILE A 538 24.62 -20.59 -17.39
CA ILE A 538 25.40 -19.71 -18.27
C ILE A 538 26.07 -20.56 -19.36
N GLU A 539 25.77 -20.23 -20.62
CA GLU A 539 26.53 -20.73 -21.76
C GLU A 539 27.09 -19.56 -22.59
N GLN A 540 27.75 -19.84 -23.72
CA GLN A 540 28.47 -18.82 -24.48
C GLN A 540 27.56 -17.75 -25.13
N ASP A 541 26.25 -18.01 -25.25
CA ASP A 541 25.28 -17.12 -25.91
C ASP A 541 23.96 -16.91 -25.11
N ALA A 542 23.89 -17.31 -23.83
CA ALA A 542 22.69 -17.13 -22.98
C ALA A 542 23.03 -17.10 -21.47
N ASP A 543 22.27 -16.45 -20.58
CA ASP A 543 20.90 -15.91 -20.75
C ASP A 543 20.70 -14.58 -19.98
N LEU A 544 20.70 -13.45 -20.69
CA LEU A 544 20.64 -12.11 -20.07
C LEU A 544 19.28 -11.81 -19.40
N VAL A 545 18.21 -12.49 -19.84
CA VAL A 545 16.85 -12.29 -19.34
C VAL A 545 16.70 -12.87 -17.94
N ARG A 546 17.32 -14.03 -17.69
CA ARG A 546 17.29 -14.67 -16.36
C ARG A 546 18.02 -13.83 -15.31
N PHE A 547 19.18 -13.24 -15.64
CA PHE A 547 19.87 -12.36 -14.69
C PHE A 547 19.01 -11.15 -14.28
N ASN A 548 18.20 -10.60 -15.19
CA ASN A 548 17.28 -9.52 -14.84
C ASN A 548 16.16 -10.00 -13.89
N ALA A 549 15.69 -11.26 -14.01
CA ALA A 549 14.74 -11.86 -13.06
C ALA A 549 15.36 -12.15 -11.67
N LEU A 550 16.64 -12.55 -11.62
CA LEU A 550 17.38 -12.67 -10.35
C LEU A 550 17.58 -11.30 -9.68
N VAL A 551 17.88 -10.27 -10.48
CA VAL A 551 18.02 -8.88 -10.02
C VAL A 551 16.70 -8.35 -9.46
N ALA A 552 15.54 -8.67 -10.06
CA ALA A 552 14.24 -8.29 -9.50
C ALA A 552 14.01 -8.85 -8.07
N GLN A 553 14.50 -10.07 -7.78
CA GLN A 553 14.44 -10.67 -6.44
C GLN A 553 15.33 -9.97 -5.39
N THR A 554 16.16 -8.98 -5.78
CA THR A 554 16.84 -8.07 -4.84
C THR A 554 15.89 -7.04 -4.22
N THR A 555 14.62 -7.01 -4.61
CA THR A 555 13.52 -6.38 -3.86
C THR A 555 12.50 -7.43 -3.49
N HIS A 556 11.91 -7.33 -2.30
CA HIS A 556 10.85 -8.24 -1.88
C HIS A 556 9.74 -7.52 -1.11
N VAL A 557 8.57 -8.12 -1.09
CA VAL A 557 7.46 -7.68 -0.24
C VAL A 557 7.50 -8.52 1.03
N GLU A 558 7.58 -7.86 2.19
CA GLU A 558 7.61 -8.49 3.50
C GLU A 558 6.30 -8.18 4.23
N CYS A 559 5.48 -9.20 4.46
CA CYS A 559 4.15 -9.09 5.05
C CYS A 559 4.19 -9.63 6.49
N PRO A 560 3.87 -8.83 7.52
CA PRO A 560 4.03 -9.24 8.93
C PRO A 560 2.92 -10.18 9.45
N PHE A 561 1.86 -10.41 8.65
CA PHE A 561 0.72 -11.27 8.99
C PHE A 561 0.31 -12.14 7.81
N ASP A 562 -0.39 -13.24 8.11
CA ASP A 562 -1.12 -14.00 7.11
C ASP A 562 -2.25 -13.14 6.54
N ILE A 563 -2.24 -12.92 5.22
CA ILE A 563 -3.18 -12.06 4.49
C ILE A 563 -4.60 -12.65 4.52
N PHE A 564 -4.75 -13.95 4.79
CA PHE A 564 -6.05 -14.58 5.01
C PHE A 564 -6.62 -14.33 6.42
N ASP A 565 -5.78 -14.11 7.44
CA ASP A 565 -6.23 -14.03 8.84
C ASP A 565 -6.27 -12.58 9.34
N ILE A 566 -7.14 -11.78 8.72
CA ILE A 566 -7.54 -10.41 9.12
C ILE A 566 -8.39 -10.45 10.42
N ARG A 567 -7.93 -11.21 11.43
CA ARG A 567 -8.56 -11.40 12.74
C ARG A 567 -7.61 -11.00 13.86
N LYS A 568 -7.32 -9.70 13.93
CA LYS A 568 -6.90 -9.00 15.13
C LYS A 568 -7.65 -7.69 15.24
#